data_AF-A0AAD5HJ67-F1
#
_entry.id   AF-A0AAD5HJ67-F1
#
_cell.length_a   1.000
_cell.length_b   1.000
_cell.length_c   1.000
_cell.angle_alpha   90.00
_cell.angle_beta   90.00
_cell.angle_gamma   90.00
#
_symmetry.space_group_name_H-M   'P 1'
#
loop_
_entity.id
_entity.type
_entity.pdbx_description
1 polymer ?
#
loop_
_entity_poly.entity_id
_entity_poly.type
_entity_poly.pdbx_seq_one_letter_code
_entity_poly.pdbx_strand_id
1 'polypeptide(L)'
;MSSTSLPEHHKVFPHDGAEEIPGYPSARARYVPATVFGVQTSSFDYNALLPSANPELTVWALMHAINGCSSKVIKILSERRPVRQLELRTKVDSRSLKPVPYNINLRNSQNCDAMIRHLYGEELEEEDQCAKCKDSKGALIGCVVCPDIVANCANCDWNRSGGQCSLGGGASARRRAKRRPAPESESEGQDEEDNNNNLWEVFNDMDPATLTRLSVVFSEAAKRTGHGRR
;
A
#
# COMPACT_ATOMS: atom_id res chain seq x y z
N MET A 1 -11.79 -41.54 17.51
CA MET A 1 -12.61 -40.32 17.69
C MET A 1 -11.64 -39.15 17.82
N SER A 2 -11.32 -38.48 16.71
CA SER A 2 -10.43 -37.32 16.72
C SER A 2 -11.23 -36.13 16.21
N SER A 3 -11.52 -35.21 17.11
CA SER A 3 -12.25 -33.97 16.85
C SER A 3 -11.32 -32.96 16.20
N THR A 4 -11.45 -32.78 14.90
CA THR A 4 -10.78 -31.72 14.15
C THR A 4 -11.55 -30.41 14.36
N SER A 5 -11.05 -29.55 15.25
CA SER A 5 -11.60 -28.20 15.42
C SER A 5 -11.20 -27.34 14.22
N LEU A 6 -12.20 -26.88 13.46
CA LEU A 6 -12.07 -25.89 12.39
C LEU A 6 -11.46 -24.57 12.91
N PRO A 7 -10.72 -23.83 12.07
CA PRO A 7 -10.15 -22.54 12.47
C PRO A 7 -11.26 -21.53 12.77
N GLU A 8 -11.14 -20.86 13.92
CA GLU A 8 -12.05 -19.80 14.35
C GLU A 8 -12.10 -18.69 13.28
N HIS A 9 -13.28 -18.50 12.69
CA HIS A 9 -13.56 -17.30 11.92
C HIS A 9 -13.39 -16.07 12.83
N HIS A 10 -12.52 -15.15 12.43
CA HIS A 10 -12.40 -13.84 13.05
C HIS A 10 -13.79 -13.24 13.24
N LYS A 11 -14.18 -12.99 14.50
CA LYS A 11 -15.44 -12.34 14.85
C LYS A 11 -15.53 -11.01 14.11
N VAL A 12 -16.53 -10.90 13.24
CA VAL A 12 -17.00 -9.62 12.70
C VAL A 12 -17.30 -8.73 13.90
N PHE A 13 -16.65 -7.56 13.98
CA PHE A 13 -16.85 -6.63 15.08
C PHE A 13 -18.34 -6.25 15.16
N PRO A 14 -18.96 -6.30 16.36
CA PRO A 14 -20.36 -5.91 16.50
C PRO A 14 -20.52 -4.44 16.10
N HIS A 15 -21.50 -4.17 15.24
CA HIS A 15 -21.75 -2.87 14.61
C HIS A 15 -22.89 -2.08 15.27
N ASP A 16 -23.21 -2.37 16.53
CA ASP A 16 -24.29 -1.70 17.25
C ASP A 16 -23.75 -0.54 18.08
N GLY A 17 -24.11 0.69 17.71
CA GLY A 17 -23.89 1.89 18.50
C GLY A 17 -22.66 2.72 18.10
N ALA A 18 -22.50 3.06 16.82
CA ALA A 18 -21.57 4.14 16.45
C ALA A 18 -22.06 5.43 17.11
N GLU A 19 -21.47 5.78 18.26
CA GLU A 19 -21.69 7.08 18.90
C GLU A 19 -21.45 8.17 17.86
N GLU A 20 -22.38 9.11 17.78
CA GLU A 20 -22.32 10.19 16.81
C GLU A 20 -21.13 11.09 17.15
N ILE A 21 -20.06 11.03 16.35
CA ILE A 21 -18.87 11.85 16.54
C ILE A 21 -19.19 13.26 16.03
N PRO A 22 -19.19 14.30 16.87
CA PRO A 22 -19.62 15.64 16.47
C PRO A 22 -18.83 16.18 15.28
N GLY A 23 -19.53 16.63 14.24
CA GLY A 23 -18.92 17.18 13.02
C GLY A 23 -18.27 16.16 12.09
N TYR A 24 -18.30 14.86 12.43
CA TYR A 24 -17.75 13.80 11.59
C TYR A 24 -18.82 13.19 10.68
N PRO A 25 -18.53 12.90 9.39
CA PRO A 25 -19.54 12.34 8.49
C PRO A 25 -20.07 10.99 8.96
N SER A 26 -21.38 10.90 9.19
CA SER A 26 -22.06 9.70 9.72
C SER A 26 -21.78 8.43 8.90
N ALA A 27 -21.72 8.56 7.57
CA ALA A 27 -21.39 7.45 6.66
C ALA A 27 -20.00 6.82 6.92
N ARG A 28 -19.09 7.57 7.53
CA ARG A 28 -17.71 7.15 7.85
C ARG A 28 -17.51 6.85 9.32
N ALA A 29 -18.34 7.39 10.21
CA ALA A 29 -18.27 7.19 11.65
C ALA A 29 -18.26 5.70 12.03
N ARG A 30 -19.03 4.87 11.31
CA ARG A 30 -19.08 3.41 11.54
C ARG A 30 -17.74 2.67 11.39
N TYR A 31 -16.76 3.26 10.71
CA TYR A 31 -15.43 2.68 10.53
C TYR A 31 -14.42 3.15 11.57
N VAL A 32 -14.82 4.05 12.47
CA VAL A 32 -13.95 4.59 13.51
C VAL A 32 -13.96 3.64 14.71
N PRO A 33 -12.80 3.10 15.14
CA PRO A 33 -12.70 2.38 16.40
C PRO A 33 -13.06 3.29 17.57
N ALA A 34 -13.90 2.83 18.52
CA ALA A 34 -14.24 3.61 19.71
C ALA A 34 -13.01 4.11 20.50
N THR A 35 -11.93 3.30 20.48
CA THR A 35 -10.63 3.67 21.04
C THR A 35 -9.51 3.33 20.08
N VAL A 36 -8.51 4.21 20.00
CA VAL A 36 -7.28 4.00 19.23
C VAL A 36 -6.08 4.29 20.14
N PHE A 37 -5.25 3.28 20.39
CA PHE A 37 -4.10 3.36 21.31
C PHE A 37 -4.44 3.98 22.68
N GLY A 38 -5.62 3.65 23.24
CA GLY A 38 -6.09 4.14 24.54
C GLY A 38 -6.82 5.49 24.51
N VAL A 39 -6.84 6.19 23.38
CA VAL A 39 -7.58 7.46 23.21
C VAL A 39 -8.99 7.19 22.73
N GLN A 40 -9.99 7.79 23.38
CA GLN A 40 -11.38 7.73 22.93
C GLN A 40 -11.60 8.60 21.69
N THR A 41 -12.26 8.07 20.67
CA THR A 41 -12.52 8.80 19.42
C THR A 41 -13.81 9.62 19.45
N SER A 42 -14.71 9.37 20.40
CA SER A 42 -15.96 10.12 20.57
C SER A 42 -15.73 11.59 20.92
N SER A 43 -14.63 11.91 21.59
CA SER A 43 -14.20 13.28 21.92
C SER A 43 -13.38 13.95 20.82
N PHE A 44 -13.30 13.36 19.62
CA PHE A 44 -12.49 13.92 18.54
C PHE A 44 -13.09 15.22 18.00
N ASP A 45 -12.30 16.30 18.06
CA ASP A 45 -12.65 17.57 17.41
C ASP A 45 -11.98 17.65 16.03
N TYR A 46 -12.81 17.61 14.98
CA TYR A 46 -12.37 17.66 13.59
C TYR A 46 -11.71 19.00 13.20
N ASN A 47 -11.99 20.07 13.94
CA ASN A 47 -11.43 21.40 13.68
C ASN A 47 -10.22 21.71 14.57
N ALA A 48 -9.83 20.79 15.46
CA ALA A 48 -8.68 20.96 16.31
C ALA A 48 -7.38 21.06 15.48
N LEU A 49 -6.43 21.81 16.03
CA LEU A 49 -5.08 21.90 15.48
C LEU A 49 -4.40 20.53 15.51
N LEU A 50 -3.47 20.34 14.56
CA LEU A 50 -2.66 19.13 14.47
C LEU A 50 -1.89 18.88 15.79
N PRO A 51 -2.12 17.76 16.50
CA PRO A 51 -1.38 17.44 17.71
C PRO A 51 0.11 17.26 17.44
N SER A 52 0.95 17.57 18.43
CA SER A 52 2.41 17.48 18.28
C SER A 52 3.00 16.11 18.59
N ALA A 53 2.25 15.23 19.25
CA ALA A 53 2.75 13.95 19.75
C ALA A 53 1.69 12.83 19.66
N ASN A 54 2.15 11.59 19.75
CA ASN A 54 1.31 10.42 19.88
C ASN A 54 0.87 10.21 21.34
N PRO A 55 -0.29 9.57 21.58
CA PRO A 55 -1.19 8.93 20.60
C PRO A 55 -2.13 9.87 19.83
N GLU A 56 -2.30 11.12 20.26
CA GLU A 56 -3.29 12.07 19.71
C GLU A 56 -3.03 12.38 18.24
N LEU A 57 -1.77 12.54 17.84
CA LEU A 57 -1.38 12.73 16.43
C LEU A 57 -1.85 11.57 15.55
N THR A 58 -1.71 10.32 16.03
CA THR A 58 -2.19 9.13 15.31
C THR A 58 -3.70 9.14 15.16
N VAL A 59 -4.42 9.46 16.23
CA VAL A 59 -5.89 9.56 16.22
C VAL A 59 -6.33 10.62 15.22
N TRP A 60 -5.74 11.81 15.28
CA TRP A 60 -6.04 12.91 14.37
C TRP A 60 -5.80 12.50 12.91
N ALA A 61 -4.63 11.93 12.60
CA ALA A 61 -4.31 11.50 11.25
C ALA A 61 -5.24 10.39 10.75
N LEU A 62 -5.60 9.43 11.61
CA LEU A 62 -6.52 8.36 11.27
C LEU A 62 -7.93 8.88 11.00
N MET A 63 -8.45 9.77 11.84
CA MET A 63 -9.79 10.35 11.68
C MET A 63 -9.89 11.13 10.35
N HIS A 64 -8.92 11.99 10.05
CA HIS A 64 -8.90 12.68 8.75
C HIS A 64 -8.72 11.72 7.57
N ALA A 65 -7.92 10.66 7.72
CA ALA A 65 -7.72 9.68 6.67
C ALA A 65 -8.99 8.86 6.39
N ILE A 66 -9.70 8.36 7.42
CA ILE A 66 -10.96 7.62 7.25
C ILE A 66 -11.99 8.48 6.51
N ASN A 67 -12.05 9.77 6.80
CA ASN A 67 -12.97 10.67 6.13
C ASN A 67 -12.64 10.84 4.63
N GLY A 68 -11.36 11.03 4.30
CA GLY A 68 -10.91 11.29 2.93
C GLY A 68 -10.60 10.05 2.07
N CYS A 69 -10.63 8.84 2.65
CA CYS A 69 -10.20 7.63 1.96
C CYS A 69 -11.13 7.15 0.84
N SER A 70 -10.55 6.46 -0.13
CA SER A 70 -11.30 5.82 -1.21
C SER A 70 -12.01 4.55 -0.72
N SER A 71 -12.90 4.01 -1.56
CA SER A 71 -13.57 2.74 -1.27
C SER A 71 -12.62 1.55 -1.19
N LYS A 72 -11.42 1.65 -1.80
CA LYS A 72 -10.45 0.54 -1.88
C LYS A 72 -9.96 0.07 -0.51
N VAL A 73 -9.81 1.01 0.43
CA VAL A 73 -9.26 0.73 1.76
C VAL A 73 -10.34 0.57 2.84
N ILE A 74 -11.63 0.73 2.49
CA ILE A 74 -12.75 0.52 3.43
C ILE A 74 -12.71 -0.90 4.01
N LYS A 75 -12.38 -1.90 3.19
CA LYS A 75 -12.27 -3.28 3.62
C LYS A 75 -11.28 -3.44 4.80
N ILE A 76 -10.17 -2.72 4.76
CA ILE A 76 -9.18 -2.71 5.85
C ILE A 76 -9.82 -2.21 7.15
N LEU A 77 -10.60 -1.13 7.08
CA LEU A 77 -11.21 -0.50 8.25
C LEU A 77 -12.27 -1.40 8.91
N SER A 78 -12.99 -2.20 8.11
CA SER A 78 -13.99 -3.14 8.62
C SER A 78 -13.37 -4.41 9.25
N GLU A 79 -12.22 -4.84 8.76
CA GLU A 79 -11.65 -6.15 9.09
C GLU A 79 -10.49 -6.08 10.09
N ARG A 80 -9.85 -4.93 10.25
CA ARG A 80 -8.58 -4.81 10.98
C ARG A 80 -8.63 -3.67 12.00
N ARG A 81 -7.61 -3.64 12.86
CA ARG A 81 -7.33 -2.54 13.79
C ARG A 81 -6.00 -1.88 13.41
N PRO A 82 -5.81 -0.59 13.75
CA PRO A 82 -4.51 0.03 13.58
C PRO A 82 -3.50 -0.69 14.49
N VAL A 83 -2.35 -1.05 13.93
CA VAL A 83 -1.31 -1.86 14.60
C VAL A 83 -0.09 -1.04 15.01
N ARG A 84 0.03 0.20 14.53
CA ARG A 84 1.14 1.10 14.87
C ARG A 84 0.69 2.55 15.04
N GLN A 85 1.43 3.28 15.86
CA GLN A 85 1.32 4.73 15.96
C GLN A 85 2.01 5.40 14.76
N LEU A 86 1.57 6.61 14.43
CA LEU A 86 2.11 7.38 13.32
C LEU A 86 3.50 7.92 13.67
N GLU A 87 4.47 7.54 12.87
CA GLU A 87 5.82 8.09 12.94
C GLU A 87 6.19 8.73 11.60
N LEU A 88 6.59 10.00 11.65
CA LEU A 88 6.95 10.77 10.47
C LEU A 88 8.46 10.89 10.36
N ARG A 89 8.96 10.77 9.14
CA ARG A 89 10.35 11.13 8.85
C ARG A 89 10.55 12.62 9.03
N THR A 90 11.79 13.02 9.25
CA THR A 90 12.22 14.42 9.19
C THR A 90 12.88 14.71 7.86
N LYS A 91 12.69 15.93 7.35
CA LYS A 91 13.44 16.50 6.24
C LYS A 91 14.18 17.75 6.71
N VAL A 92 15.28 18.09 6.04
CA VAL A 92 15.96 19.37 6.30
C VAL A 92 15.19 20.47 5.57
N ASP A 93 14.72 21.46 6.31
CA ASP A 93 14.11 22.65 5.72
C ASP A 93 15.19 23.52 5.07
N SER A 94 15.05 23.84 3.79
CA SER A 94 16.10 24.54 3.03
C SER A 94 16.32 25.99 3.49
N ARG A 95 15.35 26.60 4.17
CA ARG A 95 15.43 27.98 4.64
C ARG A 95 16.08 28.09 6.01
N SER A 96 15.70 27.21 6.94
CA SER A 96 16.19 27.21 8.31
C SER A 96 17.36 26.26 8.55
N LEU A 97 17.62 25.34 7.60
CA LEU A 97 18.58 24.23 7.72
C LEU A 97 18.34 23.33 8.95
N LYS A 98 17.13 23.37 9.51
CA LYS A 98 16.73 22.56 10.66
C LYS A 98 15.96 21.32 10.21
N PRO A 99 16.09 20.20 10.93
CA PRO A 99 15.23 19.05 10.72
C PRO A 99 13.80 19.43 11.10
N VAL A 100 12.87 19.22 10.18
CA VAL A 100 11.43 19.41 10.38
C VAL A 100 10.69 18.13 9.99
N PRO A 101 9.64 17.72 10.73
CA PRO A 101 8.80 16.60 10.31
C PRO A 101 8.21 16.84 8.92
N TYR A 102 7.94 15.76 8.19
CA TYR A 102 7.14 15.85 6.98
C TYR A 102 5.75 16.42 7.28
N ASN A 103 5.21 17.23 6.37
CA ASN A 103 3.85 17.74 6.50
C ASN A 103 2.83 16.64 6.18
N ILE A 104 1.85 16.44 7.07
CA ILE A 104 0.70 15.56 6.85
C ILE A 104 -0.31 16.28 5.95
N ASN A 105 -0.43 15.84 4.69
CA ASN A 105 -1.45 16.34 3.77
C ASN A 105 -2.51 15.26 3.48
N LEU A 106 -3.63 15.32 4.21
CA LEU A 106 -4.77 14.40 4.08
C LEU A 106 -5.94 15.02 3.28
N ARG A 107 -5.67 16.04 2.45
CA ARG A 107 -6.69 16.58 1.52
C ARG A 107 -6.85 15.72 0.26
N ASN A 108 -5.85 14.90 -0.04
CA ASN A 108 -5.84 13.98 -1.18
C ASN A 108 -6.20 12.57 -0.71
N SER A 109 -7.22 11.96 -1.34
CA SER A 109 -7.69 10.61 -1.01
C SER A 109 -6.59 9.54 -1.09
N GLN A 110 -5.62 9.69 -1.98
CA GLN A 110 -4.49 8.76 -2.05
C GLN A 110 -3.57 8.85 -0.82
N ASN A 111 -3.35 10.05 -0.27
CA ASN A 111 -2.60 10.19 0.97
C ASN A 111 -3.39 9.62 2.15
N CYS A 112 -4.72 9.75 2.12
CA CYS A 112 -5.59 9.08 3.09
C CYS A 112 -5.49 7.55 3.00
N ASP A 113 -5.54 7.00 1.79
CA ASP A 113 -5.37 5.56 1.55
C ASP A 113 -3.98 5.08 2.00
N ALA A 114 -2.94 5.84 1.70
CA ALA A 114 -1.57 5.57 2.15
C ALA A 114 -1.47 5.62 3.69
N MET A 115 -2.09 6.60 4.34
CA MET A 115 -2.12 6.71 5.80
C MET A 115 -2.83 5.51 6.44
N ILE A 116 -4.01 5.12 5.95
CA ILE A 116 -4.73 3.94 6.45
C ILE A 116 -3.88 2.68 6.27
N ARG A 117 -3.31 2.47 5.07
CA ARG A 117 -2.44 1.31 4.85
C ARG A 117 -1.20 1.35 5.73
N HIS A 118 -0.64 2.52 6.01
CA HIS A 118 0.48 2.65 6.93
C HIS A 118 0.09 2.29 8.38
N LEU A 119 -1.09 2.67 8.86
CA LEU A 119 -1.48 2.38 10.24
C LEU A 119 -1.96 0.93 10.45
N TYR A 120 -2.50 0.29 9.41
CA TYR A 120 -3.13 -1.05 9.48
C TYR A 120 -2.34 -2.16 8.78
N GLY A 121 -1.35 -1.80 7.98
CA GLY A 121 -0.59 -2.75 7.17
C GLY A 121 0.48 -3.50 7.93
N GLU A 122 1.18 -4.36 7.22
CA GLU A 122 2.34 -5.08 7.75
C GLU A 122 3.62 -4.31 7.39
N GLU A 123 4.51 -4.13 8.36
CA GLU A 123 5.81 -3.54 8.12
C GLU A 123 6.78 -4.61 7.63
N LEU A 124 7.52 -4.30 6.57
CA LEU A 124 8.53 -5.20 6.03
C LEU A 124 9.85 -5.05 6.79
N GLU A 125 10.47 -6.19 7.07
CA GLU A 125 11.85 -6.28 7.56
C GLU A 125 12.81 -5.57 6.59
N GLU A 126 13.95 -5.10 7.12
CA GLU A 126 14.92 -4.25 6.42
C GLU A 126 15.33 -4.83 5.05
N GLU A 127 15.56 -6.14 4.99
CA GLU A 127 15.96 -6.87 3.79
C GLU A 127 14.91 -6.80 2.66
N ASP A 128 13.63 -6.82 3.02
CA ASP A 128 12.48 -6.92 2.12
C ASP A 128 11.89 -5.57 1.72
N GLN A 129 12.36 -4.47 2.34
CA GLN A 129 11.89 -3.12 2.05
C GLN A 129 12.10 -2.73 0.59
N CYS A 130 11.22 -1.85 0.09
CA CYS A 130 11.40 -1.29 -1.24
C CYS A 130 12.64 -0.39 -1.30
N ALA A 131 13.24 -0.24 -2.49
CA ALA A 131 14.47 0.56 -2.68
C ALA A 131 14.33 2.00 -2.15
N LYS A 132 13.17 2.63 -2.37
CA LYS A 132 12.90 3.98 -1.86
C LYS A 132 12.83 4.04 -0.32
N CYS A 133 12.23 3.05 0.31
CA CYS A 133 12.14 3.01 1.78
C CYS A 133 13.50 2.77 2.42
N LYS A 134 14.34 1.92 1.82
CA LYS A 134 15.76 1.72 2.20
C LYS A 134 16.55 3.04 2.13
N ASP A 135 16.33 3.82 1.08
CA ASP A 135 16.92 5.16 0.91
C ASP A 135 16.31 6.23 1.85
N SER A 136 15.44 5.85 2.79
CA SER A 136 14.70 6.77 3.64
C SER A 136 13.88 7.84 2.87
N LYS A 137 13.45 7.54 1.63
CA LYS A 137 12.58 8.42 0.83
C LYS A 137 11.11 8.24 1.20
N GLY A 138 10.42 9.35 1.46
CA GLY A 138 8.99 9.41 1.77
C GLY A 138 8.70 10.07 3.12
N ALA A 139 7.42 10.25 3.44
CA ALA A 139 6.98 10.98 4.63
C ALA A 139 6.86 10.09 5.88
N LEU A 140 6.54 8.82 5.68
CA LEU A 140 6.22 7.87 6.75
C LEU A 140 7.47 7.07 7.11
N ILE A 141 7.64 6.76 8.40
CA ILE A 141 8.69 5.84 8.86
C ILE A 141 8.30 4.40 8.46
N GLY A 142 9.29 3.57 8.13
CA GLY A 142 9.07 2.17 7.74
C GLY A 142 8.66 1.93 6.28
N CYS A 143 8.55 0.64 5.93
CA CYS A 143 8.06 0.16 4.63
C CYS A 143 6.81 -0.72 4.83
N VAL A 144 5.65 -0.08 4.92
CA VAL A 144 4.39 -0.78 5.25
C VAL A 144 3.61 -1.16 3.99
N VAL A 145 3.12 -2.39 3.92
CA VAL A 145 2.35 -2.95 2.79
C VAL A 145 0.97 -3.48 3.22
N CYS A 146 0.03 -3.45 2.27
CA CYS A 146 -1.26 -4.14 2.36
C CYS A 146 -1.49 -4.91 1.05
N PRO A 147 -0.84 -6.08 0.86
CA PRO A 147 -0.76 -6.76 -0.42
C PRO A 147 -2.11 -7.28 -0.95
N ASP A 148 -3.11 -7.39 -0.08
CA ASP A 148 -4.48 -7.72 -0.42
C ASP A 148 -5.26 -6.55 -1.04
N ILE A 149 -4.74 -5.32 -0.93
CA ILE A 149 -5.39 -4.10 -1.44
C ILE A 149 -4.57 -3.48 -2.58
N VAL A 150 -3.29 -3.21 -2.35
CA VAL A 150 -2.35 -2.65 -3.35
C VAL A 150 -0.96 -3.24 -3.10
N ALA A 151 -0.25 -3.62 -4.17
CA ALA A 151 1.10 -4.18 -4.08
C ALA A 151 2.17 -3.17 -3.59
N ASN A 152 1.96 -1.88 -3.82
CA ASN A 152 2.86 -0.80 -3.40
C ASN A 152 2.84 -0.58 -1.88
N CYS A 153 3.99 -0.25 -1.30
CA CYS A 153 4.03 0.20 0.09
C CYS A 153 3.32 1.56 0.26
N ALA A 154 2.86 1.84 1.48
CA ALA A 154 2.17 3.07 1.85
C ALA A 154 3.00 4.32 1.51
N ASN A 155 4.29 4.30 1.84
CA ASN A 155 5.18 5.45 1.66
C ASN A 155 5.40 5.79 0.18
N CYS A 156 5.49 4.79 -0.69
CA CYS A 156 5.58 5.03 -2.13
C CYS A 156 4.26 5.53 -2.71
N ASP A 157 3.12 5.10 -2.20
CA ASP A 157 1.84 5.61 -2.69
C ASP A 157 1.55 7.06 -2.25
N TRP A 158 2.14 7.47 -1.12
CA TRP A 158 2.10 8.84 -0.64
C TRP A 158 2.57 9.82 -1.73
N ASN A 159 1.80 10.89 -1.95
CA ASN A 159 2.05 11.90 -2.98
C ASN A 159 2.29 11.31 -4.39
N ARG A 160 1.53 10.28 -4.80
CA ARG A 160 1.58 9.71 -6.17
C ARG A 160 2.92 9.09 -6.58
N SER A 161 3.79 8.74 -5.64
CA SER A 161 5.08 8.13 -5.97
C SER A 161 5.00 6.62 -6.32
N GLY A 162 3.78 6.07 -6.41
CA GLY A 162 3.50 4.63 -6.34
C GLY A 162 4.01 3.82 -7.52
N GLY A 163 4.01 4.39 -8.73
CA GLY A 163 4.51 3.72 -9.94
C GLY A 163 6.01 3.41 -9.92
N GLN A 164 6.75 3.94 -8.95
CA GLN A 164 8.20 3.79 -8.78
C GLN A 164 8.53 2.93 -7.54
N CYS A 165 7.55 2.22 -6.98
CA CYS A 165 7.77 1.30 -5.88
C CYS A 165 8.36 0.00 -6.45
N SER A 166 9.53 -0.43 -5.97
CA SER A 166 10.13 -1.70 -6.39
C SER A 166 9.31 -2.94 -6.01
N LEU A 167 8.29 -2.77 -5.16
CA LEU A 167 7.29 -3.80 -4.81
C LEU A 167 6.12 -3.86 -5.80
N GLY A 168 5.92 -2.79 -6.57
CA GLY A 168 4.75 -2.54 -7.41
C GLY A 168 4.73 -3.20 -8.78
N GLY A 169 5.85 -3.80 -9.19
CA GLY A 169 5.95 -4.64 -10.39
C GLY A 169 5.83 -6.13 -10.06
N GLY A 170 6.03 -7.01 -11.05
CA GLY A 170 5.89 -8.48 -10.97
C GLY A 170 6.62 -9.20 -9.82
N ALA A 171 7.44 -8.50 -9.02
CA ALA A 171 8.00 -8.98 -7.76
C ALA A 171 6.94 -9.39 -6.70
N SER A 172 5.71 -8.85 -6.77
CA SER A 172 4.61 -9.23 -5.87
C SER A 172 4.16 -10.70 -6.06
N ALA A 173 4.29 -11.26 -7.28
CA ALA A 173 3.94 -12.66 -7.55
C ALA A 173 4.87 -13.64 -6.82
N ARG A 174 6.18 -13.34 -6.73
CA ARG A 174 7.15 -14.16 -6.00
C ARG A 174 6.91 -14.17 -4.48
N ARG A 175 6.46 -13.04 -3.89
CA ARG A 175 6.11 -12.98 -2.45
C ARG A 175 4.81 -13.72 -2.14
N ARG A 176 3.81 -13.67 -3.03
CA ARG A 176 2.60 -14.53 -2.92
C ARG A 176 2.95 -16.01 -2.98
N ALA A 177 3.93 -16.40 -3.82
CA ALA A 177 4.40 -17.78 -3.89
C ALA A 177 5.10 -18.23 -2.61
N LYS A 178 5.89 -17.36 -1.95
CA LYS A 178 6.60 -17.70 -0.70
C LYS A 178 5.69 -17.77 0.54
N ARG A 179 4.49 -17.16 0.50
CA ARG A 179 3.50 -17.18 1.60
C ARG A 179 2.38 -18.21 1.44
N ARG A 180 2.35 -18.96 0.34
CA ARG A 180 1.48 -20.14 0.27
C ARG A 180 2.17 -21.27 1.05
N PRO A 181 1.54 -21.86 2.08
CA PRO A 181 1.99 -23.16 2.56
C PRO A 181 1.97 -24.12 1.37
N ALA A 182 3.04 -24.89 1.21
CA ALA A 182 3.20 -25.83 0.11
C ALA A 182 1.98 -26.77 0.08
N PRO A 183 1.26 -26.91 -1.06
CA PRO A 183 0.46 -28.10 -1.27
C PRO A 183 1.44 -29.27 -1.40
N GLU A 184 1.28 -30.25 -0.52
CA GLU A 184 1.99 -31.53 -0.60
C GLU A 184 1.74 -32.15 -1.97
N SER A 185 2.84 -32.69 -2.48
CA SER A 185 3.07 -33.30 -3.78
C SER A 185 2.20 -34.52 -4.06
N GLU A 186 1.84 -34.68 -5.33
CA GLU A 186 1.82 -35.89 -6.18
C GLU A 186 1.05 -35.49 -7.45
N SER A 187 1.41 -35.79 -8.70
CA SER A 187 2.31 -36.76 -9.30
C SER A 187 2.51 -36.40 -10.79
N GLU A 188 3.71 -36.69 -11.30
CA GLU A 188 4.06 -37.24 -12.63
C GLU A 188 3.45 -36.68 -13.93
N GLY A 189 4.37 -36.29 -14.82
CA GLY A 189 4.42 -36.78 -16.20
C GLY A 189 3.73 -35.95 -17.28
N GLN A 190 4.52 -35.23 -18.08
CA GLN A 190 4.57 -35.43 -19.54
C GLN A 190 5.59 -34.49 -20.17
N ASP A 191 6.60 -35.09 -20.79
CA ASP A 191 7.42 -34.48 -21.84
C ASP A 191 6.51 -34.15 -23.03
N GLU A 192 6.43 -32.88 -23.42
CA GLU A 192 6.16 -32.52 -24.82
C GLU A 192 7.08 -31.35 -25.21
N GLU A 193 7.98 -31.65 -26.15
CA GLU A 193 8.67 -30.68 -26.96
C GLU A 193 7.63 -29.81 -27.69
N ASP A 194 7.56 -28.53 -27.35
CA ASP A 194 7.02 -27.54 -28.26
C ASP A 194 8.05 -26.42 -28.44
N ASN A 195 8.77 -26.57 -29.54
CA ASN A 195 9.76 -25.69 -30.12
C ASN A 195 9.13 -24.36 -30.56
N ASN A 196 8.69 -23.54 -29.61
CA ASN A 196 8.34 -22.14 -29.84
C ASN A 196 9.43 -21.26 -29.24
N ASN A 197 10.44 -20.98 -30.06
CA ASN A 197 11.47 -19.96 -29.83
C ASN A 197 10.84 -18.70 -29.25
N ASN A 198 11.03 -18.53 -27.93
CA ASN A 198 10.44 -17.47 -27.16
C ASN A 198 11.19 -16.18 -27.49
N LEU A 199 10.73 -15.47 -28.53
CA LEU A 199 11.28 -14.19 -29.01
C LEU A 199 11.56 -13.20 -27.86
N TRP A 200 10.81 -13.33 -26.75
CA TRP A 200 10.94 -12.57 -25.52
C TRP A 200 12.24 -12.81 -24.75
N GLU A 201 12.84 -14.01 -24.80
CA GLU A 201 14.12 -14.29 -24.16
C GLU A 201 15.27 -13.59 -24.89
N VAL A 202 15.20 -13.48 -26.22
CA VAL A 202 16.20 -12.75 -27.01
C VAL A 202 16.28 -11.29 -26.60
N PHE A 203 15.15 -10.65 -26.25
CA PHE A 203 15.14 -9.26 -25.80
C PHE A 203 15.68 -9.06 -24.38
N ASN A 204 15.66 -10.08 -23.54
CA ASN A 204 16.16 -9.99 -22.16
C ASN A 204 17.69 -9.95 -22.11
N ASP A 205 18.36 -10.54 -23.10
CA ASP A 205 19.83 -10.58 -23.18
C ASP A 205 20.43 -9.43 -23.99
N MET A 206 19.62 -8.50 -24.51
CA MET A 206 20.11 -7.35 -25.27
C MET A 206 20.53 -6.19 -24.38
N ASP A 207 21.65 -5.56 -24.71
CA ASP A 207 22.10 -4.37 -24.02
C ASP A 207 21.11 -3.18 -24.20
N PRO A 208 21.05 -2.25 -23.23
CA PRO A 208 20.07 -1.16 -23.25
C PRO A 208 20.15 -0.24 -24.49
N ALA A 209 21.34 -0.10 -25.10
CA ALA A 209 21.51 0.76 -26.27
C ALA A 209 20.88 0.10 -27.51
N THR A 210 20.97 -1.22 -27.62
CA THR A 210 20.35 -1.97 -28.74
C THR A 210 18.84 -2.03 -28.61
N LEU A 211 18.29 -2.18 -27.39
CA LEU A 211 16.83 -2.07 -27.15
C LEU A 211 16.28 -0.69 -27.52
N THR A 212 17.04 0.37 -27.24
CA THR A 212 16.64 1.74 -27.62
C THR A 212 16.57 1.90 -29.14
N ARG A 213 17.56 1.37 -29.88
CA ARG A 213 17.55 1.41 -31.35
C ARG A 213 16.39 0.62 -31.94
N LEU A 214 16.08 -0.55 -31.39
CA LEU A 214 14.95 -1.37 -31.83
C LEU A 214 13.61 -0.68 -31.58
N SER A 215 13.46 0.04 -30.46
CA SER A 215 12.23 0.79 -30.17
C SER A 215 11.94 1.89 -31.21
N VAL A 216 12.99 2.54 -31.74
CA VAL A 216 12.87 3.53 -32.81
C VAL A 216 12.46 2.86 -34.12
N VAL A 217 13.10 1.74 -34.47
CA VAL A 217 12.77 0.97 -35.69
C VAL A 217 11.32 0.47 -35.67
N PHE A 218 10.84 -0.08 -34.54
CA PHE A 218 9.45 -0.53 -34.43
C PHE A 218 8.46 0.62 -34.47
N SER A 219 8.77 1.74 -33.84
CA SER A 219 7.92 2.95 -33.89
C SER A 219 7.81 3.51 -35.31
N GLU A 220 8.87 3.39 -36.10
CA GLU A 220 8.91 3.88 -37.47
C GLU A 220 8.25 2.90 -38.45
N ALA A 221 8.37 1.59 -38.22
CA ALA A 221 7.63 0.56 -38.93
C ALA A 221 6.11 0.66 -38.68
N ALA A 222 5.70 0.88 -37.43
CA ALA A 222 4.29 1.04 -37.05
C ALA A 222 3.62 2.26 -37.70
N LYS A 223 4.38 3.35 -37.92
CA LYS A 223 3.92 4.54 -38.64
C LYS A 223 3.67 4.24 -40.13
N ARG A 224 4.45 3.34 -40.75
CA ARG A 224 4.27 2.95 -42.16
C ARG A 224 3.08 2.01 -42.36
N THR A 225 2.75 1.18 -41.37
CA THR A 225 1.59 0.27 -41.44
C THR A 225 0.25 0.94 -41.08
N GLY A 226 0.27 2.14 -40.49
CA GLY A 226 -0.93 2.88 -40.05
C GLY A 226 -1.57 3.81 -41.09
N HIS A 227 -1.04 3.93 -42.30
CA HIS A 227 -1.59 4.76 -43.38
C HIS A 227 -2.27 3.91 -44.48
N GLY A 228 -3.27 3.12 -44.07
CA GLY A 228 -3.99 2.22 -44.97
C GLY A 228 -5.45 2.03 -44.60
N ARG A 229 -6.13 3.07 -44.10
CA ARG A 229 -7.61 3.13 -44.05
C ARG A 229 -8.08 4.58 -44.23
N ARG A 230 -8.20 4.98 -45.49
CA ARG A 230 -9.23 5.92 -45.94
C ARG A 230 -9.93 5.27 -47.11
#